data_AF-A0A2M9D7W0-F1
#
_entry.id   AF-A0A2M9D7W0-F1
#
_cell.length_a   1.000
_cell.length_b   1.000
_cell.length_c   1.000
_cell.angle_alpha   90.00
_cell.angle_beta   90.00
_cell.angle_gamma   90.00
#
_symmetry.space_group_name_H-M   'P 1'
#
loop_
_entity.id
_entity.type
_entity.pdbx_description
1 polymer ?
#
loop_
_entity_poly.entity_id
_entity_poly.type
_entity_poly.pdbx_seq_one_letter_code
_entity_poly.pdbx_strand_id
1 'polypeptide(L)'
;MGNSGYRAGVPDDWFVDPVRLGVPGVRQPLADEDDNALSWQTDSLCAQTDPEAFFPEKGGSTRDAKKICSSCEVRSQCLEYALENDERFGIWGGLSERERRKLRKRAG
;
A
#
# COMPACT_ATOMS: atom_id res chain seq x y z
N MET A 1 -18.66 33.73 -59.37
CA MET A 1 -17.80 32.65 -58.82
C MET A 1 -17.34 33.05 -57.42
N GLY A 2 -17.36 32.14 -56.46
CA GLY A 2 -16.79 32.35 -55.11
C GLY A 2 -17.66 31.76 -54.00
N ASN A 3 -17.78 30.43 -53.96
CA ASN A 3 -18.45 29.72 -52.86
C ASN A 3 -17.48 29.64 -51.68
N SER A 4 -17.62 30.51 -50.67
CA SER A 4 -16.79 30.51 -49.46
C SER A 4 -17.29 29.42 -48.50
N GLY A 5 -16.99 28.16 -48.86
CA GLY A 5 -17.24 27.00 -48.03
C GLY A 5 -16.10 26.76 -47.04
N TYR A 6 -15.95 27.63 -46.03
CA TYR A 6 -15.15 27.32 -44.86
C TYR A 6 -16.06 27.16 -43.64
N ARG A 7 -16.43 25.90 -43.35
CA ARG A 7 -17.00 25.53 -42.05
C ARG A 7 -15.84 25.24 -41.11
N ALA A 8 -15.42 26.22 -40.33
CA ALA A 8 -14.50 26.01 -39.21
C ALA A 8 -15.30 25.44 -38.03
N GLY A 9 -15.52 24.13 -38.02
CA GLY A 9 -16.04 23.39 -36.87
C GLY A 9 -15.19 22.14 -36.72
N VAL A 10 -14.49 22.02 -35.59
CA VAL A 10 -13.77 20.80 -35.23
C VAL A 10 -14.83 19.72 -34.99
N PRO A 11 -14.80 18.58 -35.70
CA PRO A 11 -15.75 17.48 -35.46
C PRO A 11 -15.73 17.00 -34.00
N ASP A 12 -16.88 16.59 -33.47
CA ASP A 12 -16.99 16.13 -32.07
C ASP A 12 -16.13 14.89 -31.75
N ASP A 13 -15.68 14.15 -32.78
CA ASP A 13 -14.78 13.01 -32.68
C ASP A 13 -13.28 13.37 -32.74
N TRP A 14 -12.94 14.64 -32.95
CA TRP A 14 -11.56 15.16 -32.89
C TRP A 14 -11.15 15.50 -31.46
N PHE A 15 -11.44 14.64 -30.49
CA PHE A 15 -10.96 14.83 -29.13
C PHE A 15 -9.46 14.54 -29.08
N VAL A 16 -8.66 15.59 -29.20
CA VAL A 16 -7.22 15.54 -29.07
C VAL A 16 -6.87 15.75 -27.60
N ASP A 17 -6.50 14.68 -26.92
CA ASP A 17 -6.06 14.72 -25.54
C ASP A 17 -4.68 15.43 -25.43
N PRO A 18 -4.59 16.63 -24.84
CA PRO A 18 -3.34 17.37 -24.70
C PRO A 18 -2.28 16.60 -23.88
N VAL A 19 -2.73 15.69 -23.01
CA VAL A 19 -1.88 14.80 -22.21
C VAL A 19 -1.21 13.76 -23.11
N ARG A 20 -1.93 13.19 -24.07
CA ARG A 20 -1.36 12.26 -25.09
C ARG A 20 -0.47 12.96 -26.10
N LEU A 21 -0.71 14.24 -26.38
CA LEU A 21 0.11 15.04 -27.28
C LEU A 21 1.42 15.55 -26.66
N GLY A 22 1.62 15.43 -25.35
CA GLY A 22 2.86 15.88 -24.69
C GLY A 22 3.04 17.39 -24.71
N VAL A 23 1.95 18.16 -24.62
CA VAL A 23 1.99 19.63 -24.61
C VAL A 23 2.80 20.14 -23.40
N PRO A 24 3.80 21.01 -23.59
CA PRO A 24 4.59 21.56 -22.49
C PRO A 24 3.71 22.22 -21.42
N GLY A 25 3.89 21.85 -20.15
CA GLY A 25 3.13 22.39 -19.01
C GLY A 25 1.87 21.59 -18.62
N VAL A 26 1.45 20.63 -19.45
CA VAL A 26 0.40 19.66 -19.07
C VAL A 26 1.09 18.48 -18.38
N ARG A 27 0.89 18.35 -17.07
CA ARG A 27 1.34 17.15 -16.35
C ARG A 27 0.37 16.01 -16.64
N GLN A 28 0.88 14.86 -17.07
CA GLN A 28 0.15 13.61 -16.86
C GLN A 28 -0.16 13.53 -15.36
N PRO A 29 -1.42 13.30 -14.94
CA PRO A 29 -1.62 12.59 -13.69
C PRO A 29 -0.85 11.31 -13.91
N LEU A 30 0.24 11.12 -13.17
CA LEU A 30 0.90 9.83 -13.14
C LEU A 30 -0.20 8.87 -12.68
N ALA A 31 -0.72 8.07 -13.61
CA ALA A 31 -1.12 6.74 -13.22
C ALA A 31 0.08 6.19 -12.42
N ASP A 32 -0.19 5.51 -11.31
CA ASP A 32 0.80 4.90 -10.41
C ASP A 32 1.13 5.66 -9.11
N GLU A 33 0.28 6.57 -8.61
CA GLU A 33 0.33 6.94 -7.17
C GLU A 33 -0.38 5.90 -6.27
N ASP A 34 -1.21 5.01 -6.86
CA ASP A 34 -2.00 3.99 -6.14
C ASP A 34 -1.36 2.58 -6.10
N ASP A 35 -0.20 2.34 -6.72
CA ASP A 35 0.41 0.99 -6.81
C ASP A 35 1.51 0.71 -5.78
N ASN A 36 1.66 1.55 -4.75
CA ASN A 36 2.54 1.19 -3.64
C ASN A 36 1.83 0.20 -2.70
N ALA A 37 1.97 -1.11 -2.99
CA ALA A 37 1.44 -2.21 -2.18
C ALA A 37 1.85 -2.17 -0.69
N LEU A 38 2.82 -1.34 -0.33
CA LEU A 38 3.34 -1.16 1.03
C LEU A 38 2.92 0.17 1.68
N SER A 39 2.05 0.95 1.04
CA SER A 39 1.56 2.26 1.55
C SER A 39 0.94 2.15 2.94
N TRP A 40 0.27 1.04 3.25
CA TRP A 40 -0.29 0.75 4.57
C TRP A 40 0.72 0.78 5.71
N GLN A 41 2.02 0.57 5.44
CA GLN A 41 3.04 0.62 6.49
C GLN A 41 3.16 2.02 7.10
N THR A 42 2.83 3.07 6.34
CA THR A 42 2.86 4.46 6.82
C THR A 42 1.85 4.70 7.95
N ASP A 43 0.74 3.95 7.97
CA ASP A 43 -0.30 4.04 9.00
C ASP A 43 -0.07 3.05 10.16
N SER A 44 1.11 2.42 10.22
CA SER A 44 1.42 1.45 11.27
C SER A 44 1.70 2.13 12.61
N LEU A 45 0.90 1.78 13.63
CA LEU A 45 1.07 2.32 14.98
C LEU A 45 2.43 1.95 15.59
N CYS A 46 2.99 0.80 15.23
CA CYS A 46 4.27 0.33 15.78
C CYS A 46 5.46 1.21 15.40
N ALA A 47 5.41 1.91 14.26
CA ALA A 47 6.45 2.87 13.85
C ALA A 47 6.57 4.07 14.80
N GLN A 48 5.58 4.30 15.66
CA GLN A 48 5.53 5.40 16.63
C GLN A 48 5.94 4.94 18.05
N THR A 49 6.45 3.72 18.19
CA THR A 49 6.79 3.10 19.48
C THR A 49 8.21 2.54 19.46
N ASP A 50 8.67 2.01 20.60
CA ASP A 50 10.00 1.39 20.70
C ASP A 50 10.07 0.11 19.81
N PRO A 51 10.95 0.07 18.80
CA PRO A 51 11.07 -1.09 17.92
C PRO A 51 11.53 -2.36 18.65
N GLU A 52 12.29 -2.23 19.75
CA GLU A 52 12.78 -3.39 20.52
C GLU A 52 11.64 -4.22 21.13
N ALA A 53 10.50 -3.59 21.41
CA ALA A 53 9.31 -4.31 21.88
C ALA A 53 8.77 -5.30 20.83
N PHE A 54 8.95 -5.01 19.54
CA PHE A 54 8.45 -5.83 18.42
C PHE A 54 9.45 -6.90 18.01
N PHE A 55 10.72 -6.78 18.39
CA PHE A 55 11.78 -7.75 18.11
C PHE A 55 12.45 -8.25 19.40
N PRO A 56 11.69 -8.89 20.33
CA PRO A 56 12.24 -9.29 21.61
C PRO A 56 13.29 -10.39 21.48
N GLU A 57 14.32 -10.33 22.33
CA GLU A 57 15.30 -11.40 22.49
C GLU A 57 14.63 -12.72 22.93
N LYS A 58 15.38 -13.82 22.85
CA LYS A 58 14.89 -15.15 23.23
C LYS A 58 14.43 -15.17 24.69
N GLY A 59 13.12 -15.28 24.90
CA GLY A 59 12.50 -15.29 26.22
C GLY A 59 11.97 -13.93 26.69
N GLY A 60 12.14 -12.88 25.89
CA GLY A 60 11.56 -11.56 26.12
C GLY A 60 10.03 -11.57 26.05
N SER A 61 9.42 -10.57 26.69
CA SER A 61 7.97 -10.40 26.71
C SER A 61 7.46 -9.96 25.34
N THR A 62 6.37 -10.59 24.88
CA THR A 62 5.64 -10.17 23.67
C THR A 62 4.37 -9.39 24.00
N ARG A 63 4.10 -9.15 25.29
CA ARG A 63 2.80 -8.64 25.76
C ARG A 63 2.55 -7.22 25.28
N ASP A 64 3.54 -6.35 25.39
CA ASP A 64 3.36 -4.92 25.11
C ASP A 64 3.22 -4.68 23.60
N ALA A 65 4.07 -5.29 22.77
CA ALA A 65 3.91 -5.26 21.32
C ALA A 65 2.55 -5.79 20.86
N LYS A 66 2.07 -6.89 21.44
CA LYS A 66 0.73 -7.41 21.13
C LYS A 66 -0.39 -6.45 21.51
N LYS A 67 -0.25 -5.75 22.64
CA LYS A 67 -1.21 -4.72 23.06
C LYS A 67 -1.23 -3.56 22.08
N ILE A 68 -0.07 -3.08 21.64
CA ILE A 68 0.04 -2.01 20.63
C ILE A 68 -0.57 -2.46 19.29
N CYS A 69 -0.23 -3.68 18.82
CA CYS A 69 -0.81 -4.22 17.59
C CYS A 69 -2.34 -4.31 17.66
N SER A 70 -2.93 -4.56 18.84
CA SER A 70 -4.38 -4.73 18.96
C SER A 70 -5.19 -3.46 18.66
N SER A 71 -4.56 -2.29 18.80
CA SER A 71 -5.14 -0.99 18.46
C SER A 71 -4.66 -0.44 17.11
N CYS A 72 -3.91 -1.22 16.34
CA CYS A 72 -3.38 -0.80 15.04
C CYS A 72 -4.41 -1.06 13.93
N GLU A 73 -4.71 -0.03 13.13
CA GLU A 73 -5.70 -0.09 12.06
C GLU A 73 -5.27 -1.03 10.92
N VAL A 74 -3.98 -1.01 10.58
CA VAL A 74 -3.40 -1.84 9.51
C VAL A 74 -3.00 -3.25 9.97
N ARG A 75 -3.49 -3.70 11.13
CA ARG A 75 -3.12 -5.01 11.72
C ARG A 75 -3.37 -6.19 10.79
N SER A 76 -4.49 -6.19 10.06
CA SER A 76 -4.86 -7.29 9.16
C SER A 76 -3.92 -7.38 7.96
N GLN A 77 -3.66 -6.25 7.29
CA GLN A 77 -2.72 -6.15 6.18
C GLN A 77 -1.30 -6.52 6.62
N CYS A 78 -0.88 -6.06 7.80
CA CYS A 78 0.41 -6.44 8.41
C CYS A 78 0.54 -7.95 8.64
N LEU A 79 -0.53 -8.61 9.08
CA LEU A 79 -0.52 -10.07 9.27
C LEU A 79 -0.42 -10.80 7.94
N GLU A 80 -1.22 -10.40 6.96
CA GLU A 80 -1.24 -10.98 5.63
C GLU A 80 0.14 -10.90 4.98
N TYR A 81 0.74 -9.70 4.96
CA TYR A 81 2.09 -9.47 4.49
C TYR A 81 3.10 -10.42 5.17
N ALA A 82 3.04 -10.56 6.49
CA ALA A 82 3.96 -11.42 7.23
C ALA A 82 3.78 -12.92 6.94
N LEU A 83 2.57 -13.35 6.55
CA LEU A 83 2.30 -14.73 6.17
C LEU A 83 2.76 -15.01 4.73
N GLU A 84 2.53 -14.07 3.81
CA GLU A 84 2.93 -14.17 2.41
C GLU A 84 4.46 -14.15 2.25
N ASN A 85 5.14 -13.29 3.01
CA ASN A 85 6.59 -13.11 2.94
C ASN A 85 7.38 -14.04 3.87
N ASP A 86 6.69 -14.95 4.58
CA ASP A 86 7.27 -15.85 5.59
C ASP A 86 8.16 -15.10 6.61
N GLU A 87 7.68 -13.97 7.12
CA GLU A 87 8.45 -13.16 8.07
C GLU A 87 8.81 -13.98 9.31
N ARG A 88 10.10 -14.09 9.61
CA ARG A 88 10.63 -15.07 10.58
C ARG A 88 10.87 -14.52 11.97
N PHE A 89 10.93 -13.20 12.09
CA PHE A 89 11.28 -12.53 13.33
C PHE A 89 10.19 -11.55 13.73
N GLY A 90 10.19 -11.21 15.02
CA GLY A 90 9.32 -10.20 15.59
C GLY A 90 7.83 -10.49 15.60
N ILE A 91 7.08 -9.48 16.06
CA ILE A 91 5.63 -9.46 16.19
C ILE A 91 5.03 -8.76 14.97
N TRP A 92 4.19 -9.50 14.23
CA TRP A 92 3.49 -9.00 13.05
C TRP A 92 1.99 -9.27 13.19
N GLY A 93 1.15 -8.27 12.92
CA GLY A 93 -0.31 -8.41 13.06
C GLY A 93 -0.79 -8.81 14.47
N GLY A 94 0.03 -8.55 15.50
CA GLY A 94 -0.22 -9.00 16.88
C GLY A 94 0.11 -10.47 17.15
N LEU A 95 0.83 -11.15 16.26
CA LEU A 95 1.23 -12.54 16.40
C LEU A 95 2.75 -12.67 16.38
N SER A 96 3.27 -13.51 17.27
CA SER A 96 4.67 -13.96 17.22
C SER A 96 4.89 -14.94 16.07
N GLU A 97 6.15 -15.13 15.67
CA GLU A 97 6.54 -16.14 14.69
C GLU A 97 5.96 -17.53 15.02
N ARG A 98 6.08 -17.97 16.27
CA ARG A 98 5.53 -19.26 16.72
C ARG A 98 4.01 -19.35 16.54
N GLU A 99 3.29 -18.24 16.72
CA GLU A 99 1.85 -18.19 16.52
C GLU A 99 1.48 -18.16 15.03
N ARG A 100 2.20 -17.39 14.20
CA ARG A 100 2.03 -17.39 12.74
C ARG A 100 2.28 -18.77 12.14
N ARG A 101 3.32 -19.48 12.60
CA ARG A 101 3.57 -20.88 12.22
C ARG A 101 2.41 -21.81 12.57
N LYS A 102 1.79 -21.63 13.74
CA LYS A 102 0.60 -22.42 14.12
C LYS A 102 -0.62 -22.07 13.29
N LEU A 103 -0.78 -20.79 12.94
CA LEU A 103 -1.87 -20.33 12.08
C LEU A 103 -1.77 -20.94 10.68
N ARG A 104 -0.59 -20.89 10.04
CA ARG A 104 -0.34 -21.53 8.74
C ARG A 104 -0.67 -23.02 8.73
N LYS A 105 -0.32 -23.75 9.80
CA LYS A 105 -0.62 -25.18 9.95
C LYS A 105 -2.11 -25.51 10.12
N ARG A 106 -2.95 -24.54 10.48
CA ARG A 106 -4.40 -24.74 10.62
C ARG A 106 -5.18 -24.35 9.37
N ALA A 107 -4.59 -23.52 8.51
CA ALA A 107 -5.21 -23.03 7.29
C ALA A 107 -4.96 -23.92 6.07
N GLY A 108 -4.00 -24.85 6.16
CA GLY A 108 -3.81 -25.96 5.20
C GLY A 108 -4.24 -27.28 5.82
#